data_AF-A0A6N2LU87-F1
#
_entry.id   AF-A0A6N2LU87-F1
#
_cell.length_a   1.000
_cell.length_b   1.000
_cell.length_c   1.000
_cell.angle_alpha   90.00
_cell.angle_beta   90.00
_cell.angle_gamma   90.00
#
_symmetry.space_group_name_H-M   'P 1'
#
loop_
_entity.id
_entity.type
_entity.pdbx_description
1 polymer ?
#
loop_
_entity_poly.entity_id
_entity_poly.type
_entity_poly.pdbx_seq_one_letter_code
_entity_poly.pdbx_strand_id
1 'polypeptide(L)'
;MDWRVAFCSLFFLFKLVESTTQSGKVWALYLGAESVVNVSWPIFSASIFVILALVLSMYLTFEHLAAYNQPEEQKFLIGLILMVPVYSLESFLSLLDSSAAFNCEAIRDCYEAFALYCFERYLIACLGGEENTIHFLESQTLITSSFPLLEESYAYGVVEHPFPLNCFLRDWNLGADFYHAVKIGIVQYVCTCLYN
;
A
#
# COMPACT_ATOMS: atom_id res chain seq x y z
N MET A 1 12.48 12.81 23.17
CA MET A 1 12.64 11.77 24.21
C MET A 1 11.25 11.20 24.54
N ASP A 2 10.45 10.91 23.51
CA ASP A 2 8.97 10.85 23.61
C ASP A 2 8.35 9.50 23.23
N TRP A 3 9.15 8.61 22.63
CA TRP A 3 8.70 7.30 22.15
C TRP A 3 8.24 6.36 23.27
N ARG A 4 8.81 6.49 24.47
CA ARG A 4 8.43 5.67 25.64
C ARG A 4 7.07 6.06 26.21
N VAL A 5 6.64 7.32 26.05
CA VAL A 5 5.36 7.81 26.56
C VAL A 5 4.22 7.40 25.63
N ALA A 6 4.43 7.43 24.31
CA ALA A 6 3.47 6.95 23.33
C ALA A 6 3.25 5.43 23.44
N PHE A 7 4.33 4.64 23.55
CA PHE A 7 4.23 3.20 23.78
C PHE A 7 3.55 2.86 25.11
N CYS A 8 3.87 3.57 26.19
CA CYS A 8 3.19 3.39 27.48
C CYS A 8 1.70 3.79 27.41
N SER A 9 1.35 4.87 26.69
CA SER A 9 -0.03 5.33 26.54
C SER A 9 -0.88 4.34 25.74
N LEU A 10 -0.32 3.77 24.67
CA LEU A 10 -0.98 2.73 23.87
C LEU A 10 -1.18 1.43 24.65
N PHE A 11 -0.16 1.03 25.42
CA PHE A 11 -0.23 -0.13 26.30
C PHE A 11 -1.25 0.07 27.44
N PHE A 12 -1.38 1.30 27.97
CA PHE A 12 -2.38 1.66 28.97
C PHE A 12 -3.81 1.64 28.41
N LEU A 13 -4.03 2.15 27.19
CA LEU A 13 -5.34 2.06 26.52
C LEU A 13 -5.72 0.60 26.23
N PHE A 14 -4.75 -0.23 25.84
CA PHE A 14 -4.95 -1.67 25.67
C PHE A 14 -5.36 -2.35 26.99
N LYS A 15 -4.72 -2.00 28.11
CA LYS A 15 -5.09 -2.52 29.44
C LYS A 15 -6.44 -2.00 29.95
N LEU A 16 -6.83 -0.78 29.59
CA LEU A 16 -8.14 -0.21 29.93
C LEU A 16 -9.28 -0.87 29.14
N VAL A 17 -9.04 -1.20 27.86
CA VAL A 17 -10.01 -1.92 27.03
C VAL A 17 -10.20 -3.36 27.51
N GLU A 18 -9.13 -4.01 27.96
CA GLU A 18 -9.16 -5.38 28.51
C GLU A 18 -9.89 -5.47 29.86
N SER A 19 -9.80 -4.40 30.68
CA SER A 19 -10.57 -4.24 31.93
C SER A 19 -12.09 -4.14 31.68
N THR A 20 -12.48 -3.45 30.60
CA THR A 20 -13.91 -3.31 30.22
C THR A 20 -14.48 -4.64 29.72
N THR A 21 -13.67 -5.46 29.04
CA THR A 21 -14.04 -6.80 28.56
C THR A 21 -14.31 -7.78 29.71
N GLN A 22 -13.67 -7.62 30.88
CA GLN A 22 -13.94 -8.48 32.04
C GLN A 22 -15.32 -8.19 32.68
N SER A 23 -15.80 -6.95 32.58
CA SER A 23 -17.12 -6.53 33.07
C SER A 23 -18.26 -6.96 32.12
N GLY A 24 -18.01 -6.97 30.80
CA GLY A 24 -18.98 -7.43 29.80
C GLY A 24 -19.27 -8.94 29.80
N LYS A 25 -18.40 -9.75 30.43
CA LYS A 25 -18.58 -11.21 30.55
C LYS A 25 -19.76 -11.63 31.44
N VAL A 26 -20.25 -10.74 32.32
CA VAL A 26 -21.36 -11.06 33.23
C VAL A 26 -22.73 -10.93 32.55
N TRP A 27 -22.86 -10.06 31.54
CA TRP A 27 -24.13 -9.82 30.85
C TRP A 27 -24.34 -10.73 29.62
N ALA A 28 -23.25 -11.26 29.06
CA ALA A 28 -23.27 -12.18 27.90
C ALA A 28 -23.70 -13.63 28.23
N LEU A 29 -23.95 -13.95 29.50
CA LEU A 29 -24.17 -15.33 29.96
C LEU A 29 -25.63 -15.83 29.91
N TYR A 30 -26.61 -15.07 29.41
CA TYR A 30 -28.02 -15.49 29.56
C TYR A 30 -28.94 -15.53 28.34
N LEU A 31 -28.55 -15.11 27.13
CA LEU A 31 -29.48 -15.19 25.99
C LEU A 31 -28.79 -15.40 24.63
N GLY A 32 -28.57 -16.67 24.23
CA GLY A 32 -28.41 -17.05 22.80
C GLY A 32 -27.07 -17.69 22.34
N ALA A 33 -26.46 -18.55 23.16
CA ALA A 33 -25.02 -18.89 23.09
C ALA A 33 -24.57 -20.09 22.22
N GLU A 34 -25.21 -20.45 21.11
CA GLU A 34 -24.74 -21.63 20.32
C GLU A 34 -24.23 -21.31 18.90
N SER A 35 -24.67 -20.22 18.25
CA SER A 35 -24.21 -19.86 16.88
C SER A 35 -23.32 -18.61 16.81
N VAL A 36 -23.41 -17.70 17.77
CA VAL A 36 -22.66 -16.41 17.78
C VAL A 36 -21.26 -16.55 18.39
N VAL A 37 -21.03 -17.60 19.20
CA VAL A 37 -19.82 -17.78 20.02
C VAL A 37 -18.56 -18.03 19.16
N ASN A 38 -18.68 -18.70 18.01
CA ASN A 38 -17.53 -18.99 17.15
C ASN A 38 -17.03 -17.77 16.35
N VAL A 39 -17.89 -16.77 16.11
CA VAL A 39 -17.55 -15.56 15.34
C VAL A 39 -17.00 -14.43 16.22
N SER A 40 -17.24 -14.47 17.54
CA SER A 40 -16.80 -13.40 18.45
C SER A 40 -15.28 -13.35 18.69
N TRP A 41 -14.59 -14.49 18.73
CA TRP A 41 -13.13 -14.54 18.90
C TRP A 41 -12.36 -13.88 17.72
N PRO A 42 -12.67 -14.19 16.44
CA PRO A 42 -12.00 -13.55 15.31
C PRO A 42 -12.32 -12.05 15.19
N ILE A 43 -13.54 -11.61 15.50
CA ILE A 43 -13.87 -10.17 15.52
C ILE A 43 -13.01 -9.43 16.56
N PHE A 44 -12.88 -9.99 17.76
CA PHE A 44 -12.11 -9.38 18.84
C PHE A 44 -10.62 -9.28 18.50
N SER A 45 -10.03 -10.35 17.96
CA SER A 45 -8.63 -10.34 17.56
C SER A 45 -8.40 -9.39 16.38
N ALA A 46 -9.24 -9.41 15.35
CA ALA A 46 -9.14 -8.50 14.20
C ALA A 46 -9.22 -7.03 14.63
N SER A 47 -10.15 -6.68 15.51
CA SER A 47 -10.31 -5.31 16.04
C SER A 47 -9.02 -4.80 16.70
N ILE A 48 -8.35 -5.63 17.50
CA ILE A 48 -7.07 -5.29 18.13
C ILE A 48 -5.99 -4.98 17.08
N PHE A 49 -5.84 -5.85 16.07
CA PHE A 49 -4.83 -5.65 15.02
C PHE A 49 -5.11 -4.41 14.17
N VAL A 50 -6.38 -4.13 13.87
CA VAL A 50 -6.79 -2.93 13.12
C VAL A 50 -6.45 -1.66 13.91
N ILE A 51 -6.73 -1.62 15.21
CA ILE A 51 -6.37 -0.49 16.07
C ILE A 51 -4.86 -0.29 16.10
N LEU A 52 -4.08 -1.37 16.23
CA LEU A 52 -2.62 -1.31 16.19
C LEU A 52 -2.11 -0.79 14.84
N ALA A 53 -2.65 -1.27 13.72
CA ALA A 53 -2.29 -0.83 12.37
C ALA A 53 -2.61 0.66 12.16
N LEU A 54 -3.79 1.12 12.59
CA LEU A 54 -4.20 2.53 12.52
C LEU A 54 -3.23 3.42 13.31
N VAL A 55 -2.89 3.03 14.54
CA VAL A 55 -1.97 3.81 15.39
C VAL A 55 -0.59 3.88 14.76
N LEU A 56 -0.03 2.75 14.32
CA LEU A 56 1.30 2.73 13.71
C LEU A 56 1.34 3.55 12.43
N SER A 57 0.31 3.44 11.58
CA SER A 57 0.21 4.23 10.34
C SER A 57 0.07 5.73 10.63
N MET A 58 -0.76 6.13 11.60
CA MET A 58 -0.86 7.52 12.03
C MET A 58 0.48 8.02 12.57
N TYR A 59 1.18 7.20 13.36
CA TYR A 59 2.51 7.54 13.88
C TYR A 59 3.52 7.79 12.75
N LEU A 60 3.62 6.88 11.78
CA LEU A 60 4.46 7.03 10.58
C LEU A 60 4.13 8.31 9.83
N THR A 61 2.83 8.58 9.63
CA THR A 61 2.35 9.78 8.94
C THR A 61 2.75 11.06 9.68
N PHE A 62 2.60 11.09 11.00
CA PHE A 62 3.04 12.21 11.83
C PHE A 62 4.53 12.44 11.77
N GLU A 63 5.35 11.39 11.76
CA GLU A 63 6.81 11.51 11.66
C GLU A 63 7.21 12.14 10.31
N HIS A 64 6.61 11.68 9.22
CA HIS A 64 6.82 12.28 7.89
C HIS A 64 6.34 13.73 7.82
N LEU A 65 5.21 14.06 8.46
CA LEU A 65 4.71 15.44 8.54
C LEU A 65 5.53 16.33 9.49
N ALA A 66 6.19 15.77 10.50
CA ALA A 66 7.03 16.53 11.42
C ALA A 66 8.38 16.89 10.78
N ALA A 67 8.93 16.01 9.94
CA ALA A 67 10.14 16.22 9.16
C ALA A 67 9.83 16.78 7.75
N TYR A 68 8.90 17.74 7.64
CA TYR A 68 8.36 18.22 6.36
C TYR A 68 9.34 19.13 5.58
N ASN A 69 10.37 18.53 4.99
CA ASN A 69 11.41 19.24 4.26
C ASN A 69 11.12 19.37 2.76
N GLN A 70 10.40 18.40 2.16
CA GLN A 70 10.14 18.33 0.71
C GLN A 70 8.66 18.01 0.45
N PRO A 71 7.80 19.05 0.34
CA PRO A 71 6.35 18.89 0.27
C PRO A 71 5.88 18.16 -0.99
N GLU A 72 6.64 18.24 -2.07
CA GLU A 72 6.31 17.59 -3.34
C GLU A 72 6.45 16.07 -3.31
N GLU A 73 7.45 15.55 -2.59
CA GLU A 73 7.68 14.12 -2.41
C GLU A 73 6.79 13.54 -1.30
N GLN A 74 6.73 14.24 -0.16
CA GLN A 74 6.09 13.71 1.06
C GLN A 74 4.58 13.56 0.92
N LYS A 75 3.90 14.42 0.15
CA LYS A 75 2.45 14.29 -0.07
C LYS A 75 2.09 12.98 -0.77
N PHE A 76 2.93 12.51 -1.70
CA PHE A 76 2.71 11.25 -2.40
C PHE A 76 3.07 10.06 -1.53
N LEU A 77 4.13 10.17 -0.73
CA LEU A 77 4.52 9.16 0.24
C LEU A 77 3.43 8.94 1.32
N ILE A 78 2.81 10.01 1.81
CA ILE A 78 1.68 9.90 2.76
C ILE A 78 0.51 9.14 2.11
N GLY A 79 0.21 9.40 0.84
CA GLY A 79 -0.77 8.62 0.08
C GLY A 79 -0.42 7.13 0.00
N LEU A 80 0.85 6.75 -0.03
CA LEU A 80 1.26 5.35 -0.01
C LEU A 80 1.11 4.73 1.40
N ILE A 81 1.47 5.46 2.46
CA ILE A 81 1.36 5.00 3.86
C ILE A 81 -0.10 4.78 4.28
N LEU A 82 -1.01 5.60 3.75
CA LEU A 82 -2.45 5.48 3.99
C LEU A 82 -3.07 4.19 3.39
N MET A 83 -2.31 3.38 2.64
CA MET A 83 -2.76 2.05 2.20
C MET A 83 -3.04 1.10 3.38
N VAL A 84 -2.18 1.10 4.40
CA VAL A 84 -2.31 0.23 5.58
C VAL A 84 -3.64 0.44 6.34
N PRO A 85 -4.05 1.66 6.68
CA PRO A 85 -5.30 1.89 7.40
C PRO A 85 -6.53 1.61 6.53
N VAL A 86 -6.48 1.90 5.22
CA VAL A 86 -7.59 1.60 4.29
C VAL A 86 -7.82 0.10 4.20
N TYR A 87 -6.76 -0.69 4.00
CA TYR A 87 -6.86 -2.14 3.87
C TYR A 87 -7.27 -2.82 5.18
N SER A 88 -6.71 -2.38 6.32
CA SER A 88 -7.09 -2.94 7.62
C SER A 88 -8.55 -2.67 7.96
N LEU A 89 -9.07 -1.47 7.65
CA LEU A 89 -10.49 -1.15 7.84
C LEU A 89 -11.40 -1.93 6.89
N GLU A 90 -11.04 -2.03 5.61
CA GLU A 90 -11.79 -2.82 4.64
C GLU A 90 -11.91 -4.28 5.08
N SER A 91 -10.80 -4.89 5.49
CA SER A 91 -10.77 -6.28 5.92
C SER A 91 -11.60 -6.50 7.19
N PHE A 92 -11.66 -5.51 8.09
CA PHE A 92 -12.51 -5.56 9.27
C PHE A 92 -13.99 -5.38 8.95
N LEU A 93 -14.33 -4.45 8.05
CA LEU A 93 -15.71 -4.22 7.61
C LEU A 93 -16.28 -5.42 6.86
N SER A 94 -15.47 -6.05 6.00
CA SER A 94 -15.83 -7.28 5.29
C SER A 94 -16.13 -8.43 6.27
N LEU A 95 -15.42 -8.49 7.40
CA LEU A 95 -15.64 -9.48 8.46
C LEU A 95 -16.91 -9.21 9.28
N LEU A 96 -17.35 -7.95 9.39
CA LEU A 96 -18.59 -7.57 10.09
C LEU A 96 -19.84 -7.72 9.22
N ASP A 97 -19.75 -7.34 7.95
CA ASP A 97 -20.89 -7.36 7.04
C ASP A 97 -20.46 -7.79 5.63
N SER A 98 -20.81 -9.03 5.29
CA SER A 98 -20.56 -9.61 3.96
C SER A 98 -21.35 -8.90 2.85
N SER A 99 -22.42 -8.15 3.17
CA SER A 99 -23.18 -7.41 2.16
C SER A 99 -22.52 -6.08 1.78
N ALA A 100 -21.78 -5.48 2.72
CA ALA A 100 -20.95 -4.30 2.49
C ALA A 100 -19.61 -4.63 1.80
N ALA A 101 -19.24 -5.91 1.72
CA ALA A 101 -17.97 -6.37 1.15
C ALA A 101 -17.76 -5.87 -0.29
N PHE A 102 -18.81 -5.89 -1.13
CA PHE A 102 -18.71 -5.42 -2.52
C PHE A 102 -18.31 -3.94 -2.62
N ASN A 103 -18.90 -3.08 -1.78
CA ASN A 103 -18.58 -1.66 -1.78
C ASN A 103 -17.18 -1.39 -1.20
N CYS A 104 -16.73 -2.18 -0.22
CA CYS A 104 -15.39 -2.05 0.34
C CYS A 104 -14.31 -2.52 -0.63
N GLU A 105 -14.59 -3.59 -1.40
CA GLU A 105 -13.73 -4.09 -2.46
C GLU A 105 -13.54 -3.05 -3.58
N ALA A 106 -14.63 -2.40 -4.04
CA ALA A 106 -14.53 -1.33 -5.02
C ALA A 106 -13.68 -0.13 -4.52
N ILE A 107 -13.81 0.24 -3.24
CA ILE A 107 -12.99 1.30 -2.63
C ILE A 107 -11.51 0.89 -2.58
N ARG A 108 -11.22 -0.37 -2.25
CA ARG A 108 -9.86 -0.91 -2.19
C ARG A 108 -9.20 -0.88 -3.57
N ASP A 109 -9.91 -1.31 -4.60
CA ASP A 109 -9.41 -1.34 -5.97
C ASP A 109 -9.18 0.08 -6.52
N CYS A 110 -10.08 1.03 -6.20
CA CYS A 110 -9.86 2.45 -6.49
C CYS A 110 -8.63 3.02 -5.75
N TYR A 111 -8.44 2.63 -4.49
CA TYR A 111 -7.30 3.08 -3.70
C TYR A 111 -5.98 2.54 -4.23
N GLU A 112 -5.94 1.29 -4.69
CA GLU A 112 -4.74 0.71 -5.31
C GLU A 112 -4.29 1.53 -6.52
N ALA A 113 -5.25 1.95 -7.36
CA ALA A 113 -4.94 2.78 -8.51
C ALA A 113 -4.41 4.17 -8.11
N PHE A 114 -4.98 4.77 -7.06
CA PHE A 114 -4.46 6.00 -6.46
C PHE A 114 -3.04 5.82 -5.89
N ALA A 115 -2.78 4.70 -5.20
CA ALA A 115 -1.48 4.38 -4.62
C ALA A 115 -0.40 4.21 -5.69
N LEU A 116 -0.71 3.56 -6.81
CA LEU A 116 0.20 3.44 -7.96
C LEU A 116 0.53 4.81 -8.56
N TYR A 117 -0.46 5.69 -8.71
CA TYR A 117 -0.22 7.06 -9.17
C TYR A 117 0.67 7.84 -8.19
N CYS A 118 0.40 7.75 -6.89
CA CYS A 118 1.26 8.36 -5.87
C CYS A 118 2.69 7.81 -5.94
N PHE A 119 2.85 6.50 -6.11
CA PHE A 119 4.15 5.85 -6.21
C PHE A 119 4.94 6.33 -7.44
N GLU A 120 4.32 6.39 -8.62
CA GLU A 120 4.96 6.92 -9.83
C GLU A 120 5.43 8.37 -9.62
N ARG A 121 4.55 9.23 -9.11
CA ARG A 121 4.87 10.65 -8.86
C ARG A 121 5.95 10.82 -7.80
N TYR A 122 5.99 9.94 -6.81
CA TYR A 122 7.05 9.89 -5.82
C TYR A 122 8.40 9.57 -6.46
N LEU A 123 8.47 8.52 -7.31
CA LEU A 123 9.71 8.17 -8.03
C LEU A 123 10.20 9.30 -8.92
N ILE A 124 9.31 9.94 -9.68
CA ILE A 124 9.65 11.09 -10.54
C ILE A 124 10.24 12.23 -9.70
N ALA A 125 9.67 12.49 -8.53
CA ALA A 125 10.16 13.54 -7.64
C ALA A 125 11.54 13.18 -7.06
N CYS A 126 11.76 11.94 -6.62
CA CYS A 126 13.07 11.46 -6.15
C CYS A 126 14.16 11.50 -7.23
N LEU A 127 13.81 11.33 -8.50
CA LEU A 127 14.72 11.42 -9.64
C LEU A 127 14.97 12.87 -10.09
N GLY A 128 14.37 13.85 -9.43
CA GLY A 128 14.55 15.28 -9.74
C GLY A 128 13.73 15.78 -10.92
N GLY A 129 12.59 15.14 -11.22
CA GLY A 129 11.63 15.58 -12.25
C GLY A 129 11.51 14.64 -13.45
N GLU A 130 10.56 14.95 -14.33
CA GLU A 130 10.19 14.12 -15.49
C GLU A 130 11.34 14.01 -16.50
N GLU A 131 11.99 15.13 -16.85
CA GLU A 131 13.13 15.15 -17.78
C GLU A 131 14.32 14.34 -17.27
N ASN A 132 14.66 14.49 -15.99
CA ASN A 132 15.75 13.74 -15.36
C ASN A 132 15.42 12.24 -15.26
N THR A 133 14.15 11.89 -15.05
CA THR A 133 13.67 10.50 -15.06
C THR A 133 13.84 9.87 -16.45
N ILE A 134 13.44 10.58 -17.51
CA ILE A 134 13.59 10.11 -18.89
C ILE A 134 15.07 9.95 -19.23
N HIS A 135 15.90 10.96 -18.93
CA HIS A 135 17.34 10.88 -19.14
C HIS A 135 17.99 9.75 -18.34
N PHE A 136 17.54 9.50 -17.11
CA PHE A 136 18.00 8.36 -16.31
C PHE A 136 17.65 7.03 -17.00
N LEU A 137 16.41 6.85 -17.47
CA LEU A 137 15.98 5.65 -18.21
C LEU A 137 16.79 5.46 -19.50
N GLU A 138 17.05 6.53 -20.24
CA GLU A 138 17.89 6.49 -21.44
C GLU A 138 19.35 6.16 -21.09
N SER A 139 19.90 6.72 -20.01
CA SER A 139 21.28 6.44 -19.58
C SER A 139 21.46 4.97 -19.17
N GLN A 140 20.47 4.38 -18.50
CA GLN A 140 20.47 2.97 -18.13
C GLN A 140 20.44 2.06 -19.37
N THR A 141 19.75 2.49 -20.43
CA THR A 141 19.76 1.83 -21.75
C THR A 141 21.17 1.81 -22.34
N LEU A 142 21.90 2.93 -22.25
CA LEU A 142 23.26 3.05 -22.79
C LEU A 142 24.31 2.26 -21.99
N ILE A 143 24.21 2.25 -20.66
CA ILE A 143 25.13 1.48 -19.79
C ILE A 143 25.04 -0.01 -20.12
N THR A 144 23.82 -0.54 -20.26
CA THR A 144 23.59 -1.92 -20.69
C THR A 144 24.15 -2.20 -22.09
N SER A 145 24.16 -1.20 -22.99
CA SER A 145 24.75 -1.34 -24.33
C SER A 145 26.29 -1.33 -24.35
N SER A 146 26.93 -0.67 -23.37
CA SER A 146 28.37 -0.36 -23.38
C SER A 146 29.27 -1.49 -22.83
N PHE A 147 28.71 -2.51 -22.20
CA PHE A 147 29.43 -3.69 -21.70
C PHE A 147 28.95 -4.99 -22.38
N PRO A 148 29.18 -5.15 -23.70
CA PRO A 148 28.64 -6.28 -24.47
C PRO A 148 29.38 -7.63 -24.28
N LEU A 149 30.48 -7.68 -23.52
CA LEU A 149 31.38 -8.84 -23.47
C LEU A 149 31.22 -9.76 -22.24
N LEU A 150 30.25 -9.51 -21.36
CA LEU A 150 30.06 -10.33 -20.15
C LEU A 150 28.75 -11.12 -20.09
N GLU A 151 27.82 -10.95 -21.04
CA GLU A 151 26.62 -11.80 -21.08
C GLU A 151 26.02 -11.86 -22.50
N GLU A 152 26.32 -12.95 -23.20
CA GLU A 152 25.88 -13.28 -24.57
C GLU A 152 24.38 -13.67 -24.64
N SER A 153 23.54 -13.16 -23.75
CA SER A 153 22.10 -13.45 -23.71
C SER A 153 21.18 -12.25 -23.47
N TYR A 154 21.70 -11.02 -23.35
CA TYR A 154 20.88 -9.82 -23.11
C TYR A 154 21.26 -8.71 -24.10
N ALA A 155 20.67 -8.76 -25.30
CA ALA A 155 20.95 -7.78 -26.34
C ALA A 155 20.11 -6.50 -26.13
N TYR A 156 20.80 -5.35 -26.10
CA TYR A 156 20.26 -4.03 -26.49
C TYR A 156 19.26 -3.36 -25.54
N GLY A 157 19.65 -2.93 -24.33
CA GLY A 157 18.83 -1.94 -23.57
C GLY A 157 17.37 -2.34 -23.30
N VAL A 158 17.12 -3.64 -23.39
CA VAL A 158 15.83 -4.30 -23.40
C VAL A 158 15.64 -4.91 -22.01
N VAL A 159 14.49 -4.65 -21.39
CA VAL A 159 14.09 -5.39 -20.18
C VAL A 159 13.57 -6.73 -20.64
N GLU A 160 14.38 -7.77 -20.41
CA GLU A 160 13.93 -9.15 -20.58
C GLU A 160 13.03 -9.57 -19.42
N HIS A 161 11.90 -10.19 -19.78
CA HIS A 161 10.92 -10.65 -18.81
C HIS A 161 11.37 -11.99 -18.19
N PRO A 162 11.10 -12.26 -16.91
CA PRO A 162 11.35 -13.58 -16.35
C PRO A 162 10.49 -14.65 -17.02
N PHE A 163 11.00 -15.87 -17.15
CA PHE A 163 10.22 -17.01 -17.67
C PHE A 163 8.96 -17.23 -16.81
N PRO A 164 7.75 -17.42 -17.39
CA PRO A 164 7.44 -17.70 -18.81
C PRO A 164 7.08 -16.48 -19.66
N LEU A 165 7.08 -15.27 -19.09
CA LEU A 165 6.60 -14.05 -19.75
C LEU A 165 7.44 -13.70 -20.99
N ASN A 166 8.73 -14.06 -21.00
CA ASN A 166 9.63 -13.86 -22.15
C ASN A 166 9.17 -14.56 -23.44
N CYS A 167 8.35 -15.62 -23.34
CA CYS A 167 7.83 -16.32 -24.52
C CYS A 167 6.61 -15.64 -25.15
N PHE A 168 5.89 -14.80 -24.38
CA PHE A 168 4.63 -14.21 -24.80
C PHE A 168 4.72 -12.70 -25.02
N LEU A 169 5.59 -12.01 -24.29
CA LEU A 169 5.73 -10.57 -24.32
C LEU A 169 6.99 -10.18 -25.08
N ARG A 170 6.84 -9.16 -25.92
CA ARG A 170 7.96 -8.55 -26.63
C ARG A 170 8.77 -7.69 -25.67
N ASP A 171 10.06 -7.66 -25.92
CA ASP A 171 11.07 -6.85 -25.26
C ASP A 171 10.70 -5.35 -25.19
N TRP A 172 10.95 -4.74 -24.03
CA TRP A 172 10.69 -3.33 -23.76
C TRP A 172 11.98 -2.51 -23.80
N ASN A 173 12.02 -1.48 -24.64
CA ASN A 173 13.14 -0.53 -24.72
C ASN A 173 12.97 0.55 -23.64
N LEU A 174 13.97 0.75 -22.77
CA LEU A 174 13.94 1.86 -21.81
C LEU A 174 14.13 3.22 -22.52
N GLY A 175 13.36 4.23 -22.09
CA GLY A 175 13.44 5.59 -22.64
C GLY A 175 12.12 6.36 -22.49
N ALA A 176 11.98 7.45 -23.24
CA ALA A 176 10.78 8.30 -23.23
C ALA A 176 9.50 7.54 -23.60
N ASP A 177 9.58 6.65 -24.60
CA ASP A 177 8.43 5.85 -25.05
C ASP A 177 7.91 4.92 -23.95
N PHE A 178 8.83 4.26 -23.22
CA PHE A 178 8.49 3.43 -22.07
C PHE A 178 7.87 4.25 -20.93
N TYR A 179 8.48 5.40 -20.62
CA TYR A 179 7.94 6.31 -19.62
C TYR A 179 6.50 6.75 -19.94
N HIS A 180 6.24 7.15 -21.19
CA HIS A 180 4.89 7.51 -21.63
C HIS A 180 3.93 6.32 -21.61
N ALA A 181 4.37 5.12 -21.99
CA ALA A 181 3.56 3.92 -21.91
C ALA A 181 3.15 3.59 -20.46
N VAL A 182 4.07 3.71 -19.49
CA VAL A 182 3.77 3.53 -18.06
C VAL A 182 2.74 4.55 -17.57
N LYS A 183 2.94 5.82 -17.91
CA LYS A 183 2.02 6.91 -17.55
C LYS A 183 0.61 6.67 -18.09
N ILE A 184 0.51 6.23 -19.35
CA ILE A 184 -0.78 5.86 -19.97
C ILE A 184 -1.36 4.61 -19.29
N GLY A 185 -0.54 3.62 -18.99
CA GLY A 185 -0.96 2.38 -18.32
C GLY A 185 -1.55 2.63 -16.93
N ILE A 186 -0.95 3.53 -16.14
CA ILE A 186 -1.47 3.89 -14.82
C ILE A 186 -2.82 4.61 -14.94
N VAL A 187 -2.96 5.53 -15.90
CA VAL A 187 -4.26 6.19 -16.16
C VAL A 187 -5.32 5.18 -16.61
N GLN A 188 -4.95 4.23 -17.49
CA GLN A 188 -5.84 3.17 -17.94
C GLN A 188 -6.26 2.25 -16.79
N TYR A 189 -5.33 1.92 -15.88
CA TYR A 189 -5.61 1.13 -14.69
C TYR A 189 -6.64 1.83 -13.79
N VAL A 190 -6.40 3.11 -13.47
CA VAL A 190 -7.32 3.94 -12.69
C VAL A 190 -8.71 4.00 -13.31
N CYS A 191 -8.80 4.20 -14.63
CA CYS A 191 -10.09 4.18 -15.32
C CYS A 191 -10.76 2.80 -15.23
N THR A 192 -10.02 1.71 -15.43
CA THR A 192 -10.58 0.35 -15.38
C THR A 192 -11.15 0.02 -14.00
N CYS A 193 -10.46 0.40 -12.92
CA CYS A 193 -10.93 0.21 -11.56
C CYS A 193 -12.22 0.99 -11.23
N LEU A 194 -12.51 2.10 -11.93
CA LEU A 194 -13.73 2.89 -11.74
C LEU A 194 -14.96 2.33 -12.49
N TYR A 195 -14.76 1.45 -13.47
CA TYR A 195 -15.83 0.89 -14.30
C TYR A 195 -16.19 -0.57 -13.96
N ASN A 196 -15.50 -1.16 -12.99
CA ASN A 196 -15.73 -2.53 -12.50
C ASN A 196 -16.61 -2.49 -11.24
#